data_AF-A0A426DA96-F1
#
_entry.id   AF-A0A426DA96-F1
#
_cell.length_a   1.000
_cell.length_b   1.000
_cell.length_c   1.000
_cell.angle_alpha   90.00
_cell.angle_beta   90.00
_cell.angle_gamma   90.00
#
_symmetry.space_group_name_H-M   'P 1'
#
loop_
_entity.id
_entity.type
_entity.pdbx_description
1 polymer ?
#
loop_
_entity_poly.entity_id
_entity_poly.type
_entity_poly.pdbx_seq_one_letter_code
_entity_poly.pdbx_strand_id
1 'polypeptide(L)' 'MVHGLFYGVLLAGFFGGLFVQWYYRAYLDLLLTVHSIEVLFLGIVGWYSFGPLVLGPLLALWLTGLGAIYVMNRFA' A
#
# COMPACT_ATOMS: atom_id res chain seq x y z
N MET A 1 17.44 10.58 10.14
CA MET A 1 17.87 9.29 9.56
C MET A 1 16.80 8.20 9.66
N VAL A 2 16.14 7.99 10.82
CA VAL A 2 15.10 6.95 11.01
C VAL A 2 13.88 7.09 10.09
N HIS A 3 13.45 8.32 9.79
CA HIS A 3 12.27 8.56 8.95
C HIS A 3 12.49 8.12 7.49
N GLY A 4 13.68 8.39 6.93
CA GLY A 4 14.00 8.01 5.54
C GLY A 4 14.06 6.49 5.34
N LEU A 5 14.59 5.76 6.33
CA LEU A 5 14.57 4.30 6.32
C LEU A 5 13.14 3.75 6.42
N PHE A 6 12.30 4.32 7.28
CA PHE A 6 10.90 3.91 7.41
C PHE A 6 10.13 4.08 6.09
N TYR A 7 10.22 5.25 5.47
CA TYR A 7 9.58 5.51 4.18
C TYR A 7 10.18 4.69 3.04
N GLY A 8 11.49 4.40 3.07
CA GLY A 8 12.15 3.55 2.09
C GLY A 8 11.69 2.09 2.14
N VAL A 9 11.55 1.52 3.35
CA VAL A 9 11.03 0.15 3.54
C VAL A 9 9.57 0.07 3.11
N LEU A 10 8.76 1.07 3.46
CA LEU A 10 7.37 1.19 3.01
C LEU A 10 7.25 1.15 1.50
N LEU A 11 8.07 1.94 0.81
CA LEU A 11 8.05 2.07 -0.64
C LEU A 11 8.55 0.80 -1.33
N ALA A 12 9.57 0.14 -0.80
CA ALA A 12 10.02 -1.17 -1.28
C ALA A 12 8.95 -2.26 -1.07
N GLY A 13 8.29 -2.27 0.10
CA GLY A 13 7.17 -3.17 0.39
C GLY A 13 6.01 -2.96 -0.58
N PHE A 14 5.63 -1.71 -0.83
CA PHE A 14 4.58 -1.34 -1.78
C PHE A 14 4.87 -1.85 -3.20
N PHE A 15 6.10 -1.67 -3.70
CA PHE A 15 6.49 -2.19 -5.03
C PHE A 15 6.51 -3.72 -5.07
N GLY A 16 6.97 -4.38 -4.00
CA GLY A 16 6.87 -5.83 -3.87
C GLY A 16 5.42 -6.32 -3.87
N GLY A 17 4.54 -5.61 -3.15
CA GLY A 17 3.10 -5.85 -3.13
C GLY A 17 2.47 -5.74 -4.52
N LEU A 18 2.80 -4.70 -5.29
CA LEU A 18 2.32 -4.54 -6.67
C LEU A 18 2.70 -5.72 -7.58
N PHE A 19 3.90 -6.30 -7.41
CA PHE A 19 4.30 -7.47 -8.17
C PHE A 19 3.45 -8.70 -7.84
N VAL A 20 3.18 -8.92 -6.55
CA VAL A 20 2.29 -10.00 -6.09
C VAL A 20 0.85 -9.76 -6.59
N GLN A 21 0.36 -8.52 -6.52
CA GLN A 21 -0.96 -8.13 -7.00
C GLN A 21 -1.12 -8.37 -8.51
N TRP A 22 -0.06 -8.14 -9.29
CA TRP A 22 -0.05 -8.45 -10.72
C TRP A 22 -0.23 -9.95 -11.01
N TYR A 23 0.47 -10.80 -10.24
CA TYR A 23 0.39 -12.25 -10.42
C TYR A 23 -1.01 -12.80 -10.09
N TYR A 24 -1.63 -12.28 -9.02
CA TYR A 24 -2.96 -12.69 -8.57
C TYR A 24 -4.10 -11.81 -9.09
N ARG A 25 -3.88 -11.04 -10.17
CA ARG A 25 -4.80 -9.97 -10.64
C ARG A 25 -6.25 -10.40 -10.86
N ALA A 26 -6.51 -11.68 -11.10
CA ALA A 26 -7.87 -12.23 -11.22
C ALA A 26 -8.69 -12.19 -9.91
N TYR A 27 -8.04 -12.06 -8.75
CA TYR A 27 -8.66 -12.04 -7.42
C TYR A 27 -8.86 -10.60 -6.92
N LEU A 28 -9.54 -9.75 -7.71
CA LEU A 28 -9.68 -8.31 -7.41
C LEU A 28 -10.18 -8.03 -6.00
N ASP A 29 -11.29 -8.63 -5.56
CA ASP A 29 -11.88 -8.35 -4.25
C ASP A 29 -10.93 -8.71 -3.09
N LEU A 30 -10.20 -9.82 -3.24
CA LEU A 30 -9.20 -10.25 -2.26
C LEU A 30 -8.03 -9.26 -2.22
N LEU A 31 -7.54 -8.82 -3.38
CA LEU A 31 -6.42 -7.89 -3.48
C LEU A 31 -6.75 -6.50 -2.91
N LEU A 32 -7.96 -5.98 -3.18
CA LEU A 32 -8.43 -4.72 -2.59
C LEU A 32 -8.52 -4.81 -1.07
N THR A 33 -9.00 -5.95 -0.56
CA THR A 33 -9.12 -6.20 0.88
C THR A 33 -7.75 -6.26 1.54
N VAL A 34 -6.83 -7.06 0.99
CA VAL A 34 -5.46 -7.21 1.52
C VAL A 34 -4.70 -5.88 1.47
N HIS A 35 -4.78 -5.16 0.35
CA HIS A 35 -4.14 -3.83 0.22
C HIS A 35 -4.68 -2.83 1.25
N SER A 36 -6.00 -2.83 1.50
CA SER A 36 -6.60 -1.94 2.49
C SER A 36 -6.17 -2.32 3.92
N ILE A 37 -6.09 -3.62 4.24
CA ILE A 37 -5.58 -4.10 5.53
C ILE A 37 -4.12 -3.70 5.72
N GLU A 38 -3.29 -3.84 4.69
CA GLU A 38 -1.87 -3.46 4.72
C GLU A 38 -1.71 -1.96 5.03
N VAL A 39 -2.41 -1.09 4.29
CA VAL A 39 -2.36 0.36 4.55
C VAL A 39 -2.85 0.71 5.94
N LEU A 40 -3.92 0.07 6.44
CA LEU A 40 -4.41 0.30 7.80
C LEU A 40 -3.38 -0.12 8.85
N PHE A 41 -2.73 -1.27 8.67
CA PHE A 41 -1.65 -1.73 9.55
C PHE A 41 -0.48 -0.74 9.57
N LEU A 42 -0.06 -0.27 8.40
CA LEU A 42 0.97 0.76 8.26
C LEU A 42 0.54 2.09 8.89
N GLY A 43 -0.75 2.41 8.84
CA GLY A 43 -1.37 3.53 9.54
C GLY A 43 -1.18 3.43 11.05
N ILE A 44 -1.51 2.29 11.64
CA ILE A 44 -1.35 2.06 13.07
C ILE A 44 0.13 2.18 13.46
N VAL A 45 1.02 1.44 12.78
CA VAL A 45 2.47 1.43 13.07
C VAL A 45 3.09 2.82 12.88
N GLY A 46 2.74 3.49 11.78
CA GLY A 46 3.21 4.83 11.46
C GLY A 46 2.71 5.88 12.44
N TRP A 47 1.47 5.77 12.92
CA TRP A 47 0.88 6.72 13.85
C TRP A 47 1.63 6.74 15.20
N TYR A 48 2.04 5.58 15.71
CA TYR A 48 2.84 5.50 16.94
C TYR A 48 4.20 6.22 16.83
N SER A 49 4.77 6.30 15.63
CA SER A 49 6.12 6.83 15.41
C SER A 49 6.13 8.29 14.90
N PHE A 50 5.13 8.67 14.10
CA PHE A 50 5.08 9.95 13.37
C PHE A 50 3.80 10.76 13.63
N GLY A 51 2.86 10.20 14.41
CA GLY A 51 1.58 10.83 14.68
C GLY A 51 0.74 11.04 13.42
N PRO A 52 -0.11 12.08 13.38
CA PRO A 52 -1.08 12.29 12.30
C PRO A 52 -0.48 12.61 10.93
N LEU A 53 0.80 13.00 10.89
CA LEU A 53 1.50 13.36 9.65
C LEU A 53 1.61 12.18 8.66
N VAL A 54 1.51 10.95 9.15
CA VAL A 54 1.64 9.74 8.31
C VAL A 54 0.38 9.45 7.47
N LEU A 55 -0.78 10.02 7.85
CA LEU A 55 -2.05 9.73 7.18
C LEU A 55 -2.08 10.22 5.73
N GLY A 56 -1.53 11.39 5.45
CA GLY A 56 -1.52 11.95 4.08
C GLY A 56 -0.78 11.04 3.10
N PRO A 57 0.49 10.70 3.37
CA PRO A 57 1.25 9.75 2.54
C PRO A 57 0.57 8.38 2.40
N LEU A 58 -0.03 7.85 3.47
CA LEU A 58 -0.73 6.56 3.43
C LEU A 58 -2.02 6.62 2.61
N LEU A 59 -2.79 7.69 2.70
CA LEU A 59 -3.95 7.91 1.83
C LEU A 59 -3.54 7.97 0.37
N ALA A 60 -2.43 8.64 0.06
CA ALA A 60 -1.90 8.68 -1.30
C ALA A 60 -1.51 7.28 -1.79
N LEU A 61 -0.77 6.51 -0.97
CA LEU A 61 -0.40 5.11 -1.27
C LEU A 61 -1.62 4.19 -1.43
N TRP A 62 -2.64 4.41 -0.63
CA TRP A 62 -3.89 3.64 -0.72
C TRP A 62 -4.58 3.88 -2.04
N LEU A 63 -4.82 5.15 -2.40
CA LEU A 63 -5.48 5.54 -3.64
C LEU A 63 -4.70 5.09 -4.88
N THR A 64 -3.38 5.25 -4.88
CA THR A 64 -2.53 4.81 -5.99
C THR A 64 -2.54 3.29 -6.13
N GLY A 65 -2.46 2.55 -5.02
CA GLY A 65 -2.54 1.09 -5.04
C GLY A 65 -3.91 0.57 -5.49
N LEU A 66 -5.01 1.19 -5.03
CA LEU A 66 -6.35 0.87 -5.55
C LEU A 66 -6.42 1.07 -7.06
N GLY A 67 -5.98 2.24 -7.55
CA GLY A 67 -5.94 2.54 -8.98
C GLY A 67 -5.10 1.51 -9.75
N ALA A 68 -3.94 1.14 -9.23
CA ALA A 68 -3.08 0.13 -9.84
C ALA A 68 -3.79 -1.23 -9.91
N ILE A 69 -4.38 -1.74 -8.82
CA ILE A 69 -5.09 -3.02 -8.79
C ILE A 69 -6.25 -3.03 -9.80
N TYR A 70 -7.04 -1.95 -9.86
CA TYR A 70 -8.14 -1.83 -10.82
C TYR A 70 -7.66 -1.85 -12.27
N VAL A 71 -6.59 -1.09 -12.58
CA VAL A 71 -5.95 -1.07 -13.91
C VAL A 71 -5.45 -2.47 -14.26
N MET A 72 -4.71 -3.12 -13.37
CA MET A 72 -4.16 -4.47 -13.58
C MET A 72 -5.24 -5.50 -13.90
N ASN A 73 -6.36 -5.48 -13.16
CA ASN A 73 -7.47 -6.39 -13.44
C ASN A 73 -8.20 -6.05 -14.74
N ARG A 74 -8.29 -4.77 -15.11
CA ARG A 74 -8.98 -4.35 -16.35
C ARG A 74 -8.20 -4.69 -17.62
N PHE A 75 -6.88 -4.70 -17.55
CA PHE A 75 -5.98 -5.04 -18.67
C PHE A 75 -5.51 -6.52 -18.65
N ALA A 76 -6.13 -7.36 -17.82
CA ALA A 76 -5.90 -8.81 -17.73
C ALA A 76 -6.61 -9.58 -18.84
#